data_AF-A0A0Q0Y6X7-F1
#
_entry.id   AF-A0A0Q0Y6X7-F1
#
_cell.length_a   1.000
_cell.length_b   1.000
_cell.length_c   1.000
_cell.angle_alpha   90.00
_cell.angle_beta   90.00
_cell.angle_gamma   90.00
#
_symmetry.space_group_name_H-M   'P 1'
#
loop_
_entity.id
_entity.type
_entity.pdbx_description
1 polymer ?
#
loop_
_entity_poly.entity_id
_entity_poly.type
_entity_poly.pdbx_seq_one_letter_code
_entity_poly.pdbx_strand_id
1 'polypeptide(L)'
;MTLSKRASWFLIAVGVWTWAIWPNFLRNIWKDDRSWDDGPTGFFTVHLVLTVVSLAVGTAVGWLGIRAVRAGRSSVAEDVAPPKQLVGSDSSLT
;
A
#
# COMPACT_ATOMS: atom_id res chain seq x y z
N MET A 1 -12.12 -5.77 -16.21
CA MET A 1 -10.74 -5.25 -16.33
C MET A 1 -9.98 -5.72 -15.10
N THR A 2 -9.08 -6.69 -15.27
CA THR A 2 -8.32 -7.27 -14.15
C THR A 2 -7.36 -6.21 -13.60
N LEU A 3 -7.42 -5.95 -12.29
CA LEU A 3 -6.54 -5.01 -11.63
C LEU A 3 -5.11 -5.57 -11.72
N SER A 4 -4.38 -5.13 -12.75
CA SER A 4 -3.06 -5.65 -13.11
C SER A 4 -2.13 -5.63 -11.91
N LYS A 5 -1.35 -6.68 -11.68
CA LYS A 5 -0.32 -6.77 -10.64
C LYS A 5 0.56 -5.50 -10.55
N ARG A 6 0.73 -4.81 -11.68
CA ARG A 6 1.42 -3.51 -11.81
C ARG A 6 0.75 -2.38 -11.02
N ALA A 7 -0.59 -2.30 -11.04
CA ALA A 7 -1.34 -1.30 -10.29
C ALA A 7 -1.20 -1.52 -8.78
N SER A 8 -1.25 -2.77 -8.32
CA SER A 8 -1.05 -3.09 -6.90
C SER A 8 0.35 -2.72 -6.41
N TRP A 9 1.38 -2.95 -7.23
CA TRP A 9 2.74 -2.57 -6.89
C TRP A 9 2.97 -1.07 -6.95
N PHE A 10 2.31 -0.39 -7.89
CA PHE A 10 2.27 1.08 -7.94
C PHE A 10 1.66 1.67 -6.66
N LEU A 11 0.53 1.14 -6.17
CA LEU A 11 -0.09 1.62 -4.92
C LEU A 11 0.83 1.44 -3.71
N ILE A 12 1.54 0.31 -3.63
CA ILE A 12 2.51 0.08 -2.53
C ILE A 12 3.70 1.03 -2.66
N ALA A 13 4.27 1.19 -3.86
CA ALA A 13 5.38 2.12 -4.08
C ALA A 13 5.00 3.57 -3.74
N VAL A 14 3.81 4.02 -4.15
CA VAL A 14 3.27 5.35 -3.82
C VAL A 14 3.07 5.49 -2.31
N GLY A 15 2.54 4.47 -1.63
CA GLY A 15 2.39 4.47 -0.18
C GLY A 15 3.72 4.60 0.57
N VAL A 16 4.72 3.81 0.17
CA VAL A 16 6.08 3.86 0.76
C VAL A 16 6.77 5.19 0.46
N TRP A 17 6.67 5.69 -0.77
CA TRP A 17 7.21 6.99 -1.15
C TRP A 17 6.62 8.13 -0.33
N THR A 18 5.30 8.13 -0.16
CA THR A 18 4.56 9.07 0.69
C THR A 18 5.13 9.02 2.12
N TRP A 19 5.29 7.82 2.67
CA TRP A 19 5.89 7.62 3.99
C TRP A 19 7.35 8.08 4.10
N ALA A 20 8.12 8.09 3.01
CA ALA A 20 9.49 8.58 3.03
C ALA A 20 9.57 10.12 2.96
N ILE A 21 8.67 10.76 2.20
CA ILE A 21 8.68 12.22 1.97
C ILE A 21 8.18 12.98 3.20
N TRP A 22 7.01 12.59 3.72
CA TRP A 22 6.28 13.40 4.70
C TRP A 22 6.98 13.56 6.05
N PRO A 23 7.58 12.52 6.67
CA PRO A 23 8.34 12.66 7.91
C PRO A 23 9.59 13.53 7.74
N ASN A 24 10.26 13.42 6.59
CA ASN A 24 11.41 14.27 6.28
C ASN A 24 11.00 15.74 6.10
N PHE A 25 9.89 15.98 5.41
CA PHE A 25 9.31 17.31 5.27
C PHE A 25 8.93 17.91 6.63
N LEU A 26 8.22 17.17 7.48
CA LEU A 26 7.87 17.63 8.83
C LEU A 26 9.10 17.92 9.68
N ARG A 27 10.16 17.11 9.56
CA ARG A 27 11.44 17.35 10.25
C ARG A 27 12.11 18.63 9.77
N ASN A 28 11.99 18.96 8.49
CA ASN A 28 12.50 20.22 7.94
C ASN A 28 11.70 21.42 8.48
N ILE A 29 10.37 21.31 8.49
CA ILE A 29 9.48 22.35 9.05
C ILE A 29 9.76 22.55 10.54
N TRP A 30 9.93 21.47 11.32
CA TRP A 30 10.27 21.58 12.74
C TRP A 30 11.54 22.40 12.96
N LYS A 31 12.54 22.26 12.08
CA LYS A 31 13.81 23.01 12.18
C LYS A 31 13.74 24.45 11.67
N ASP A 32 12.64 24.84 11.04
CA ASP A 32 12.44 26.21 10.56
C ASP A 32 12.09 27.11 11.75
N ASP A 33 12.79 28.24 11.91
CA ASP A 33 12.54 29.21 12.98
C ASP A 33 11.10 29.74 12.94
N ARG A 34 10.46 29.80 11.76
CA ARG A 34 9.05 30.24 11.60
C ARG A 34 8.04 29.29 12.25
N SER A 35 8.46 28.07 12.60
CA SER A 35 7.62 27.10 13.30
C SER A 35 7.45 27.41 14.78
N TRP A 36 8.29 28.28 15.34
CA TRP A 36 8.36 28.54 16.77
C TRP A 36 8.35 30.04 17.06
N ASP A 37 7.40 30.48 17.87
CA ASP A 37 7.31 31.86 18.38
C ASP A 37 6.58 31.81 19.73
N ASP A 38 7.35 31.73 20.82
CA ASP A 38 6.89 31.41 22.20
C ASP A 38 6.00 30.15 22.32
N GLY A 39 6.01 29.30 21.29
CA GLY A 39 5.17 28.12 21.15
C GLY A 39 5.03 27.68 19.68
N PRO A 40 4.29 26.59 19.41
CA PRO A 40 4.03 26.15 18.04
C PRO A 40 3.19 27.17 17.29
N THR A 41 3.74 27.68 16.18
CA THR A 41 3.03 28.66 15.36
C THR A 41 1.93 28.01 14.52
N GLY A 42 1.06 28.85 13.93
CA GLY A 42 0.09 28.39 12.93
C GLY A 42 0.77 27.73 11.72
N PHE A 43 1.97 28.21 11.34
CA PHE A 43 2.77 27.61 10.27
C PHE A 43 3.13 26.16 10.61
N PHE A 44 3.69 25.90 11.79
CA PHE A 44 3.99 24.53 12.22
C PHE A 44 2.74 23.66 12.30
N THR A 45 1.68 24.18 12.94
CA THR A 45 0.45 23.44 13.22
C THR A 45 -0.23 22.96 11.95
N VAL A 46 -0.37 23.84 10.94
CA VAL A 46 -0.98 23.47 9.65
C VAL A 46 -0.17 22.38 8.95
N HIS A 47 1.15 22.51 8.91
CA HIS A 47 2.01 21.52 8.27
C HIS A 47 2.03 20.19 9.02
N LEU A 48 1.94 20.21 10.35
CA LEU A 48 1.79 19.02 11.17
C LEU A 48 0.49 18.28 10.84
N VAL A 49 -0.65 18.99 10.83
CA VAL A 49 -1.96 18.41 10.48
C VAL A 49 -1.95 17.84 9.06
N LEU A 50 -1.44 18.60 8.08
CA LEU A 50 -1.30 18.15 6.70
C LEU A 50 -0.45 16.88 6.59
N THR A 51 0.65 16.82 7.34
CA THR A 51 1.52 15.64 7.38
C THR A 51 0.78 14.43 7.95
N VAL A 52 0.09 14.59 9.08
CA VAL A 52 -0.63 13.48 9.75
C VAL A 52 -1.74 12.93 8.84
N VAL A 53 -2.56 13.81 8.26
CA VAL A 53 -3.64 13.40 7.33
C VAL A 53 -3.05 12.69 6.11
N SER A 54 -1.97 13.23 5.53
CA SER A 54 -1.33 12.61 4.36
C SER A 54 -0.73 11.24 4.67
N LEU A 55 -0.13 11.06 5.86
CA LEU A 55 0.37 9.76 6.30
C LEU A 55 -0.78 8.77 6.54
N ALA A 56 -1.91 9.21 7.09
CA ALA A 56 -3.09 8.36 7.26
C ALA A 56 -3.62 7.87 5.90
N VAL A 57 -3.74 8.77 4.91
CA VAL A 57 -4.14 8.42 3.54
C VAL A 57 -3.13 7.47 2.89
N GLY A 58 -1.83 7.77 2.98
CA GLY A 58 -0.77 6.92 2.44
C GLY A 58 -0.76 5.51 3.07
N THR A 59 -1.05 5.42 4.36
CA THR A 59 -1.18 4.14 5.08
C THR A 59 -2.40 3.35 4.61
N ALA A 60 -3.55 4.01 4.45
CA ALA A 60 -4.76 3.37 3.93
C ALA A 60 -4.54 2.81 2.51
N VAL A 61 -3.89 3.59 1.63
CA VAL A 61 -3.55 3.15 0.26
C VAL A 61 -2.55 2.00 0.28
N GLY A 62 -1.49 2.08 1.08
CA GLY A 62 -0.51 0.99 1.23
C GLY A 62 -1.16 -0.29 1.75
N TRP A 63 -2.07 -0.17 2.72
CA TRP A 63 -2.82 -1.31 3.27
C TRP A 63 -3.74 -1.95 2.24
N LEU A 64 -4.47 -1.14 1.45
CA LEU A 64 -5.27 -1.64 0.32
C LEU A 64 -4.41 -2.35 -0.73
N GLY A 65 -3.22 -1.81 -1.04
CA GLY A 65 -2.25 -2.45 -1.93
C GLY A 65 -1.80 -3.83 -1.40
N ILE A 66 -1.47 -3.93 -0.11
CA ILE A 66 -1.10 -5.20 0.53
C ILE A 66 -2.27 -6.18 0.50
N ARG A 67 -3.50 -5.72 0.77
CA ARG A 67 -4.71 -6.55 0.74
C ARG A 67 -4.99 -7.08 -0.67
N ALA A 68 -4.80 -6.26 -1.70
CA ALA A 68 -4.93 -6.67 -3.10
C ALA A 68 -3.91 -7.75 -3.48
N VAL A 69 -2.64 -7.60 -3.07
CA VAL A 69 -1.61 -8.64 -3.27
C VAL A 69 -1.96 -9.95 -2.55
N ARG A 70 -2.49 -9.87 -1.33
CA ARG A 70 -2.88 -11.07 -0.54
C ARG A 70 -4.10 -11.78 -1.13
N ALA A 71 -5.12 -11.05 -1.61
CA ALA A 71 -6.29 -11.64 -2.25
C ALA A 71 -5.96 -12.29 -3.60
N GLY A 72 -5.08 -11.68 -4.40
CA GLY A 72 -4.62 -12.26 -5.67
C GLY A 72 -3.73 -13.50 -5.51
N ARG A 73 -3.14 -13.74 -4.33
CA ARG A 73 -2.41 -14.97 -4.03
C ARG A 73 -3.34 -16.17 -3.83
N SER A 74 -4.55 -15.95 -3.32
CA SER A 74 -5.53 -17.03 -3.12
C SER A 74 -6.06 -17.57 -4.46
N SER A 75 -6.28 -16.70 -5.45
CA SER A 75 -6.73 -17.12 -6.79
C SER A 75 -5.62 -17.81 -7.60
N VAL A 76 -4.36 -17.43 -7.43
CA VAL A 76 -3.22 -18.11 -8.09
C VAL A 76 -3.01 -19.51 -7.53
N ALA A 77 -3.23 -19.74 -6.23
CA ALA A 77 -3.12 -21.08 -5.65
C ALA A 77 -4.22 -22.04 -6.16
N GLU A 78 -5.38 -21.51 -6.54
CA GLU A 78 -6.49 -22.27 -7.14
C GLU A 78 -6.25 -22.58 -8.63
N ASP A 79 -5.66 -21.64 -9.38
CA ASP A 79 -5.28 -21.81 -10.80
C ASP A 79 -4.02 -22.69 -10.99
N VAL A 80 -3.14 -22.75 -9.99
CA VAL A 80 -1.94 -23.61 -9.99
C VAL A 80 -2.21 -25.00 -9.39
N ALA A 81 -3.38 -25.22 -8.78
CA ALA A 81 -3.77 -26.57 -8.36
C ALA A 81 -3.80 -27.46 -9.62
N PRO A 82 -2.92 -28.48 -9.72
CA PRO A 82 -2.91 -29.34 -10.90
C PRO A 82 -4.29 -29.99 -10.99
N PRO A 83 -4.90 -30.10 -12.18
CA PRO A 83 -6.13 -30.86 -12.35
C PRO A 83 -5.86 -32.27 -11.83
N LYS A 84 -6.36 -32.55 -10.63
CA LYS A 84 -6.26 -33.87 -10.02
C LYS A 84 -7.04 -34.81 -10.92
N GLN A 85 -6.28 -35.54 -11.73
CA GLN A 85 -6.60 -36.83 -12.30
C GLN A 85 -8.04 -36.98 -12.79
N LEU A 86 -8.27 -36.58 -14.04
CA LEU A 86 -9.17 -37.33 -14.94
C LEU A 86 -8.42 -38.47 -15.66
N VAL A 87 -7.18 -38.77 -15.24
CA VAL A 87 -6.46 -40.02 -15.55
C VAL A 87 -7.02 -41.08 -14.61
N GLY A 88 -7.99 -41.88 -15.08
CA GLY A 88 -8.41 -43.06 -14.33
C GLY A 88 -9.68 -43.78 -14.80
N SER A 89 -10.55 -43.20 -15.62
CA SER A 89 -11.87 -43.83 -15.91
C SER A 89 -11.97 -44.68 -17.17
N ASP A 90 -11.03 -44.62 -18.11
CA ASP A 90 -11.28 -45.21 -19.44
C ASP A 90 -10.63 -46.60 -19.66
N SER A 91 -9.99 -47.16 -18.64
CA SER A 91 -9.32 -48.47 -18.72
C SER A 91 -10.23 -49.69 -18.49
N SER A 92 -11.56 -49.55 -18.55
CA SER A 92 -12.48 -50.61 -18.10
C SER A 92 -13.50 -51.13 -19.12
N LEU A 93 -13.41 -50.78 -20.40
CA LEU A 93 -14.32 -51.34 -21.42
C LEU A 93 -13.55 -51.81 -22.65
N THR A 94 -12.78 -52.89 -22.46
CA THR A 94 -12.56 -53.92 -23.48
C THR A 94 -13.72 -54.90 -23.47
#